data_AF-A0A4U6D006-F1
#
_entry.id   AF-A0A4U6D006-F1
#
_cell.length_a   1.000
_cell.length_b   1.000
_cell.length_c   1.000
_cell.angle_alpha   90.00
_cell.angle_beta   90.00
_cell.angle_gamma   90.00
#
_symmetry.space_group_name_H-M   'P 1'
#
loop_
_entity.id
_entity.type
_entity.pdbx_description
1 polymer ?
#
loop_
_entity_poly.entity_id
_entity_poly.type
_entity_poly.pdbx_seq_one_letter_code
_entity_poly.pdbx_strand_id
1 'polypeptide(L)'
;MKKLLPVLLFTFIFLSCSKKDKAEEPIIVPTNELVGTTWERYLTKFPENNKDLYNYLSFKTASEVEFTSKLDKVELTTDPIIFPYTYDSKKVVYRGDGYNYTGTFAGDTLKVIGTAGILVYIKVK
;
A
#
# COMPACT_ATOMS: atom_id res chain seq x y z
N MET A 1 -74.62 19.57 -22.72
CA MET A 1 -73.31 20.19 -22.40
C MET A 1 -72.49 19.15 -21.65
N LYS A 2 -71.56 18.45 -22.32
CA LYS A 2 -70.10 18.62 -22.24
C LYS A 2 -69.51 18.39 -20.82
N LYS A 3 -68.71 17.30 -20.72
CA LYS A 3 -67.42 17.16 -20.00
C LYS A 3 -67.54 16.93 -18.48
N LEU A 4 -66.77 16.07 -17.79
CA LEU A 4 -65.53 15.34 -18.05
C LEU A 4 -65.39 14.23 -16.97
N LEU A 5 -64.79 13.09 -17.33
CA LEU A 5 -64.28 12.07 -16.41
C LEU A 5 -63.03 12.59 -15.66
N PRO A 6 -62.75 12.09 -14.45
CA PRO A 6 -61.40 11.58 -14.14
C PRO A 6 -61.50 10.17 -13.53
N VAL A 7 -60.95 9.12 -14.14
CA VAL A 7 -59.54 8.70 -14.14
C VAL A 7 -59.07 8.18 -12.77
N LEU A 8 -58.93 6.85 -12.75
CA LEU A 8 -58.05 5.97 -11.95
C LEU A 8 -57.15 6.59 -10.87
N LEU A 9 -57.04 5.89 -9.73
CA LEU A 9 -55.75 5.31 -9.34
C LEU A 9 -55.90 4.03 -8.50
N PHE A 10 -55.62 2.90 -9.16
CA PHE A 10 -55.17 1.67 -8.52
C PHE A 10 -53.89 1.97 -7.73
N THR A 11 -53.88 1.73 -6.42
CA THR A 11 -52.63 1.54 -5.69
C THR A 11 -52.52 0.09 -5.27
N PHE A 12 -51.97 -0.71 -6.20
CA PHE A 12 -51.16 -1.87 -5.85
C PHE A 12 -50.02 -1.38 -4.96
N ILE A 13 -50.10 -1.59 -3.64
CA ILE A 13 -48.88 -1.60 -2.82
C ILE A 13 -48.34 -3.03 -2.86
N PHE A 14 -47.37 -3.15 -3.74
CA PHE A 14 -46.52 -4.31 -3.96
C PHE A 14 -45.94 -4.81 -2.63
N LEU A 15 -46.12 -6.11 -2.40
CA LEU A 15 -45.07 -7.06 -2.00
C LEU A 15 -43.86 -6.40 -1.35
N SER A 16 -43.85 -6.35 -0.01
CA SER A 16 -42.61 -6.24 0.76
C SER A 16 -41.75 -7.48 0.50
N CYS A 17 -41.07 -7.47 -0.65
CA CYS A 17 -39.89 -8.26 -0.89
C CYS A 17 -38.83 -7.68 0.03
N SER A 18 -38.73 -8.25 1.24
CA SER A 18 -37.60 -8.04 2.13
C SER A 18 -36.36 -8.39 1.33
N LYS A 19 -35.67 -7.36 0.83
CA LYS A 19 -34.32 -7.51 0.29
C LYS A 19 -33.50 -8.00 1.49
N LYS A 20 -33.19 -9.29 1.50
CA LYS A 20 -32.01 -9.78 2.20
C LYS A 20 -30.88 -8.91 1.72
N ASP A 21 -30.32 -8.12 2.63
CA ASP A 21 -29.06 -7.43 2.38
C ASP A 21 -28.11 -8.46 1.82
N LYS A 22 -27.71 -8.26 0.56
CA LYS A 22 -26.58 -8.99 0.00
C LYS A 22 -25.41 -8.59 0.89
N ALA A 23 -24.99 -9.50 1.77
CA ALA A 23 -23.71 -9.39 2.42
C ALA A 23 -22.71 -9.04 1.33
N GLU A 24 -22.06 -7.88 1.43
CA GLU A 24 -20.98 -7.52 0.55
C GLU A 24 -19.99 -8.68 0.59
N GLU A 25 -19.78 -9.33 -0.56
CA GLU A 25 -18.74 -10.36 -0.65
C GLU A 25 -17.43 -9.71 -0.21
N PRO A 26 -16.69 -10.32 0.73
CA PRO A 26 -15.45 -9.73 1.21
C PRO A 26 -14.53 -9.52 0.02
N ILE A 27 -14.12 -8.26 -0.20
CA ILE A 27 -13.16 -7.91 -1.24
C ILE A 27 -11.87 -8.64 -0.91
N ILE A 28 -11.55 -9.67 -1.68
CA ILE A 28 -10.28 -10.41 -1.56
C ILE A 28 -9.19 -9.49 -2.11
N VAL A 29 -8.56 -8.72 -1.23
CA VAL A 29 -7.38 -7.92 -1.60
C VAL A 29 -6.24 -8.89 -1.87
N PRO A 30 -5.60 -8.87 -3.05
CA PRO A 30 -4.42 -9.69 -3.32
C PRO A 30 -3.38 -9.46 -2.24
N THR A 31 -2.82 -10.53 -1.69
CA THR A 31 -1.79 -10.48 -0.64
C THR A 31 -0.59 -11.35 -1.01
N ASN A 32 0.58 -11.02 -0.45
CA ASN A 32 1.80 -11.81 -0.54
C ASN A 32 2.57 -11.71 0.79
N GLU A 33 3.66 -12.47 0.95
CA GLU A 33 4.42 -12.55 2.21
C GLU A 33 5.10 -11.23 2.64
N LEU A 34 5.24 -10.26 1.73
CA LEU A 34 5.78 -8.95 2.07
C LEU A 34 4.72 -8.02 2.65
N VAL A 35 3.43 -8.24 2.37
CA VAL A 35 2.37 -7.35 2.84
C VAL A 35 2.36 -7.29 4.37
N GLY A 36 2.42 -6.07 4.91
CA GLY A 36 2.54 -5.80 6.34
C GLY A 36 3.97 -5.81 6.87
N THR A 37 4.98 -5.96 6.01
CA THR A 37 6.40 -5.88 6.42
C THR A 37 6.97 -4.49 6.19
N THR A 38 7.86 -4.08 7.10
CA THR A 38 8.66 -2.86 6.98
C THR A 38 10.14 -3.20 7.12
N TRP A 39 10.97 -2.55 6.32
CA TRP A 39 12.41 -2.79 6.24
C TRP A 39 13.16 -1.47 6.41
N GLU A 40 14.14 -1.43 7.30
CA GLU A 40 14.89 -0.22 7.69
C GLU A 40 16.35 -0.29 7.21
N ARG A 41 16.89 0.84 6.78
CA ARG A 41 18.32 1.02 6.48
C ARG A 41 18.81 2.33 7.09
N TYR A 42 19.90 2.27 7.85
CA TYR A 42 20.66 3.47 8.21
C TYR A 42 21.28 4.11 6.97
N LEU A 43 21.12 5.43 6.84
CA LEU A 43 21.68 6.20 5.73
C LEU A 43 22.93 6.95 6.16
N THR A 44 22.79 7.84 7.14
CA THR A 44 23.86 8.73 7.60
C THR A 44 23.50 9.36 8.94
N LYS A 45 24.47 10.02 9.57
CA LYS A 45 24.30 10.84 10.76
C LYS A 45 24.56 12.29 10.41
N PHE A 46 23.62 13.16 10.78
CA PHE A 46 23.71 14.60 10.57
C PHE A 46 24.57 15.24 11.67
N PRO A 47 25.75 15.79 11.34
CA PRO A 47 26.66 16.35 12.34
C PRO A 47 26.11 17.61 13.03
N GLU A 48 25.23 18.36 12.38
CA GLU A 48 24.67 19.61 12.89
C GLU A 48 23.72 19.43 14.09
N ASN A 49 23.08 18.26 14.19
CA ASN A 49 22.08 17.98 15.22
C ASN A 49 22.27 16.60 15.89
N ASN A 50 23.33 15.87 15.52
CA ASN A 50 23.68 14.55 16.04
C ASN A 50 22.57 13.50 15.84
N LYS A 51 21.70 13.68 14.84
CA LYS A 51 20.59 12.78 14.54
C LYS A 51 20.90 11.80 13.41
N ASP A 52 20.34 10.60 13.50
CA ASP A 52 20.52 9.54 12.51
C ASP A 52 19.37 9.55 11.49
N LEU A 53 19.70 9.44 10.20
CA LEU A 53 18.74 9.32 9.12
C LEU A 53 18.61 7.87 8.69
N TYR A 54 17.36 7.40 8.58
CA TYR A 54 17.01 6.06 8.15
C TYR A 54 16.07 6.11 6.96
N ASN A 55 16.18 5.16 6.04
CA ASN A 55 15.19 4.90 5.00
C ASN A 55 14.37 3.67 5.35
N TYR A 56 13.10 3.68 4.98
CA TYR A 56 12.19 2.55 5.17
C TYR A 56 11.53 2.15 3.86
N LEU A 57 11.35 0.85 3.68
CA LEU A 57 10.47 0.25 2.68
C LEU A 57 9.31 -0.43 3.40
N SER A 58 8.09 0.04 3.18
CA SER A 58 6.87 -0.48 3.80
C SER A 58 5.95 -1.06 2.74
N PHE A 59 5.71 -2.37 2.80
CA PHE A 59 4.89 -3.10 1.85
C PHE A 59 3.44 -3.14 2.36
N LYS A 60 2.65 -2.10 2.07
CA LYS A 60 1.25 -2.03 2.53
C LYS A 60 0.27 -2.81 1.67
N THR A 61 0.59 -3.02 0.40
CA THR A 61 -0.24 -3.77 -0.54
C THR A 61 0.60 -4.79 -1.31
N ALA A 62 -0.05 -5.71 -2.04
CA ALA A 62 0.66 -6.72 -2.83
C ALA A 62 1.33 -6.17 -4.10
N SER A 63 1.13 -4.89 -4.43
CA SER A 63 1.62 -4.27 -5.67
C SER A 63 2.39 -2.97 -5.46
N GLU A 64 2.34 -2.37 -4.28
CA GLU A 64 2.99 -1.09 -3.99
C GLU A 64 3.82 -1.12 -2.71
N VAL A 65 5.01 -0.53 -2.77
CA VAL A 65 5.91 -0.32 -1.64
C VAL A 65 6.07 1.17 -1.41
N GLU A 66 5.93 1.57 -0.15
CA GLU A 66 6.17 2.95 0.28
C GLU A 66 7.63 3.11 0.70
N PHE A 67 8.25 4.17 0.20
CA PHE A 67 9.56 4.64 0.62
C PHE A 67 9.39 5.89 1.48
N THR A 68 9.98 5.87 2.68
CA THR A 68 10.00 7.01 3.61
C THR A 68 11.38 7.19 4.22
N SER A 69 11.64 8.41 4.70
CA SER A 69 12.83 8.74 5.46
C SER A 69 12.43 9.22 6.85
N LYS A 70 13.15 8.76 7.88
CA LYS A 70 12.92 9.17 9.28
C LYS A 70 14.20 9.63 9.93
N LEU A 71 14.10 10.68 10.75
CA LEU A 71 15.20 11.24 11.51
C LEU A 71 15.08 10.81 12.98
N ASP A 72 16.08 10.14 13.53
CA ASP A 72 16.02 9.42 14.81
C ASP A 72 14.80 8.50 14.91
N LYS A 73 14.45 7.85 13.79
CA LYS A 73 13.26 6.98 13.65
C LYS A 73 11.92 7.70 13.87
N VAL A 74 11.92 9.04 13.88
CA VAL A 74 10.73 9.88 13.89
C VAL A 74 10.36 10.28 12.46
N GLU A 75 9.07 10.14 12.12
CA GLU A 75 8.56 10.50 10.79
C GLU A 75 8.89 11.94 10.42
N LEU A 76 9.36 12.11 9.18
CA LEU A 76 9.46 13.43 8.57
C LEU A 76 8.08 13.85 8.03
N THR A 77 7.85 15.15 7.88
CA THR A 77 6.58 15.69 7.34
C THR A 77 6.44 15.50 5.82
N THR A 78 7.37 14.77 5.19
CA THR A 78 7.34 14.48 3.75
C THR A 78 6.44 13.29 3.48
N ASP A 79 5.56 13.42 2.50
CA ASP A 79 4.71 12.31 2.07
C ASP A 79 5.56 11.11 1.60
N PRO A 80 5.10 9.86 1.83
CA PRO A 80 5.75 8.67 1.31
C PRO A 80 5.80 8.67 -0.21
N ILE A 81 6.91 8.17 -0.77
CA ILE A 81 7.02 7.91 -2.20
C ILE A 81 6.55 6.49 -2.47
N ILE A 82 5.57 6.32 -3.34
CA ILE A 82 4.98 5.01 -3.64
C ILE A 82 5.58 4.47 -4.94
N PHE A 83 6.10 3.25 -4.88
CA PHE A 83 6.63 2.55 -6.05
C PHE A 83 5.84 1.28 -6.33
N PRO A 84 5.44 1.03 -7.59
CA PRO A 84 4.94 -0.28 -7.97
C PRO A 84 6.05 -1.32 -7.84
N TYR A 85 5.70 -2.52 -7.37
CA TYR A 85 6.63 -3.63 -7.28
C TYR A 85 6.05 -4.93 -7.83
N THR A 86 6.96 -5.83 -8.17
CA THR A 86 6.69 -7.24 -8.44
C THR A 86 7.48 -8.08 -7.46
N TYR A 87 6.90 -9.22 -7.05
CA TYR A 87 7.48 -10.10 -6.05
C TYR A 87 7.32 -11.55 -6.48
N ASP A 88 8.40 -12.31 -6.27
CA ASP A 88 8.36 -13.75 -6.12
C ASP A 88 9.09 -14.10 -4.81
N SER A 89 8.92 -15.32 -4.30
CA SER A 89 9.48 -15.71 -3.01
C SER A 89 11.00 -15.58 -2.88
N LYS A 90 11.73 -15.31 -3.96
CA LYS A 90 13.18 -15.12 -3.99
C LYS A 90 13.60 -13.66 -4.13
N LYS A 91 12.78 -12.82 -4.78
CA LYS A 91 13.14 -11.43 -5.08
C LYS A 91 11.96 -10.47 -5.10
N VAL A 92 12.27 -9.21 -4.86
CA VAL A 92 11.37 -8.07 -5.06
C VAL A 92 11.98 -7.11 -6.07
N VAL A 93 11.18 -6.57 -6.98
CA VAL A 93 11.62 -5.58 -7.97
C VAL A 93 10.67 -4.40 -7.93
N TYR A 94 11.19 -3.20 -7.64
CA TYR A 94 10.41 -1.95 -7.64
C TYR A 94 11.11 -0.87 -8.48
N ARG A 95 10.33 0.06 -9.01
CA ARG A 95 10.83 1.14 -9.89
C ARG A 95 10.68 2.49 -9.24
N GLY A 96 11.79 3.23 -9.11
CA GLY A 96 11.83 4.58 -8.57
C GLY A 96 12.90 5.42 -9.23
N ASP A 97 12.64 6.71 -9.43
CA ASP A 97 13.60 7.70 -9.97
C ASP A 97 14.23 7.31 -11.32
N GLY A 98 13.50 6.53 -12.14
CA GLY A 98 13.99 6.04 -13.44
C GLY A 98 14.84 4.76 -13.37
N TYR A 99 14.98 4.14 -12.21
CA TYR A 99 15.80 2.94 -12.01
C TYR A 99 14.97 1.73 -11.56
N ASN A 100 15.47 0.53 -11.89
CA ASN A 100 14.96 -0.73 -11.36
C ASN A 100 15.79 -1.16 -10.16
N TYR A 101 15.15 -1.28 -9.01
CA TYR A 101 15.75 -1.81 -7.79
C TYR A 101 15.42 -3.29 -7.67
N THR A 102 16.43 -4.14 -7.56
CA THR A 102 16.24 -5.60 -7.38
C THR A 102 16.72 -6.02 -6.00
N GLY A 103 15.77 -6.47 -5.18
CA GLY A 103 15.98 -6.98 -3.82
C GLY A 103 16.00 -8.50 -3.76
N THR A 104 16.89 -9.07 -2.94
CA THR A 104 16.91 -10.50 -2.59
C THR A 104 16.88 -10.67 -1.07
N PHE A 105 16.24 -11.74 -0.61
CA PHE A 105 15.99 -12.00 0.81
C PHE A 105 16.96 -13.03 1.40
N ALA A 106 17.39 -12.78 2.64
CA ALA A 106 18.13 -13.73 3.47
C ALA A 106 17.67 -13.56 4.93
N GLY A 107 16.63 -14.29 5.33
CA GLY A 107 15.96 -14.10 6.63
C GLY A 107 15.42 -12.68 6.77
N ASP A 108 15.80 -11.99 7.84
CA ASP A 108 15.43 -10.60 8.11
C ASP A 108 16.30 -9.57 7.38
N THR A 109 17.06 -9.98 6.36
CA THR A 109 17.86 -9.07 5.52
C THR A 109 17.34 -9.02 4.09
N LEU A 110 17.20 -7.80 3.57
CA LEU A 110 16.87 -7.49 2.18
C LEU A 110 18.04 -6.75 1.53
N LYS A 111 18.70 -7.37 0.55
CA LYS A 111 19.79 -6.76 -0.22
C LYS A 111 19.25 -6.24 -1.54
N VAL A 112 19.23 -4.92 -1.71
CA VAL A 112 18.74 -4.25 -2.90
C VAL A 112 19.91 -3.72 -3.73
N ILE A 113 20.00 -4.12 -4.99
CA ILE A 113 20.92 -3.50 -5.95
C ILE A 113 20.26 -2.21 -6.43
N GLY A 114 20.83 -1.07 -6.06
CA GLY A 114 20.42 0.26 -6.49
C GLY A 114 21.51 0.99 -7.27
N THR A 115 21.28 2.26 -7.56
CA THR A 115 22.18 3.11 -8.35
C THR A 115 23.55 3.33 -7.71
N ALA A 116 23.58 3.44 -6.38
CA ALA A 116 24.79 3.67 -5.61
C ALA A 116 25.45 2.37 -5.11
N GLY A 117 25.02 1.20 -5.59
CA GLY A 117 25.51 -0.11 -5.17
C GLY A 117 24.49 -0.92 -4.37
N ILE A 118 24.97 -1.77 -3.47
CA ILE A 118 24.11 -2.67 -2.68
C ILE A 118 23.62 -1.93 -1.43
N LEU A 119 22.31 -1.77 -1.33
CA LEU A 119 21.60 -1.23 -0.17
C LEU A 119 21.13 -2.40 0.70
N VAL A 120 21.48 -2.40 1.98
CA VAL A 120 21.08 -3.46 2.91
C VAL A 120 20.01 -2.92 3.84
N TYR A 121 18.84 -3.54 3.81
CA TYR A 121 17.74 -3.26 4.72
C TYR A 121 17.54 -4.44 5.68
N ILE A 122 17.12 -4.13 6.90
CA ILE A 122 16.80 -5.08 7.96
C ILE A 122 15.30 -5.01 8.26
N LYS A 123 14.64 -6.16 8.37
CA LYS A 123 13.22 -6.23 8.71
C LYS A 123 12.98 -5.67 10.11
N VAL A 124 12.03 -4.75 10.21
CA VAL A 124 11.58 -4.18 11.49
C VAL A 124 10.51 -5.11 12.06
N LYS A 125 10.60 -5.40 13.37
CA LYS A 125 9.65 -6.24 14.10
C LYS A 125 8.42 -5.46 14.54
#